data_AF-A0A0C7MWT3-F1
#
_entry.id   AF-A0A0C7MWT3-F1
#
_cell.length_a   1.000
_cell.length_b   1.000
_cell.length_c   1.000
_cell.angle_alpha   90.00
_cell.angle_beta   90.00
_cell.angle_gamma   90.00
#
_symmetry.space_group_name_H-M   'P 1'
#
loop_
_entity.id
_entity.type
_entity.pdbx_description
1 polymer ?
#
loop_
_entity_poly.entity_id
_entity_poly.type
_entity_poly.pdbx_seq_one_letter_code
_entity_poly.pdbx_strand_id
1 'polypeptide(L)'
;MLSSMLVANKSSGRIICRQLSVFRPRLSDQKLNTNGQTETNSKDVFTWTDFFQLRKHERRINLGSSVVTALLTSNASWAYLSTMEIDPMQTIMGFDPLVVVSAGLLASGAFGYLLGPIFGTTIFKMRQKSNLADYNKKTKEFLKHVIENRVDSSSQSFSNPVPDYYGEKIGSVGEYRQWLRDCHAFRRKAREFL
;
A
#
# COMPACT_ATOMS: atom_id res chain seq x y z
N MET A 1 78.47 -18.20 22.62
CA MET A 1 78.13 -17.44 21.40
C MET A 1 76.80 -17.99 20.90
N LEU A 2 75.69 -17.46 21.41
CA LEU A 2 74.90 -16.35 20.85
C LEU A 2 73.91 -16.81 19.76
N SER A 3 72.68 -16.34 19.95
CA SER A 3 71.55 -16.25 18.99
C SER A 3 70.67 -17.50 18.87
N SER A 4 69.46 -17.58 19.44
CA SER A 4 68.27 -16.72 19.42
C SER A 4 67.42 -16.81 18.14
N MET A 5 66.20 -17.35 18.34
CA MET A 5 64.90 -16.86 17.85
C MET A 5 64.33 -17.31 16.49
N LEU A 6 63.01 -17.52 16.56
CA LEU A 6 61.93 -17.36 15.57
C LEU A 6 61.38 -18.57 14.80
N VAL A 7 60.33 -19.16 15.39
CA VAL A 7 58.93 -19.20 14.92
C VAL A 7 58.67 -19.47 13.42
N ALA A 8 57.93 -20.56 13.15
CA ALA A 8 56.79 -20.57 12.22
C ALA A 8 55.94 -21.84 12.43
N ASN A 9 54.86 -21.73 13.20
CA ASN A 9 53.83 -22.78 13.29
C ASN A 9 52.80 -22.57 12.18
N LYS A 10 52.89 -23.37 11.10
CA LYS A 10 51.95 -23.31 9.97
C LYS A 10 50.80 -24.30 10.24
N SER A 11 49.67 -23.77 10.68
CA SER A 11 48.43 -24.54 10.80
C SER A 11 47.95 -24.95 9.40
N SER A 12 47.86 -26.26 9.18
CA SER A 12 47.28 -26.82 7.96
C SER A 12 45.77 -26.87 8.11
N GLY A 13 45.08 -25.97 7.41
CA GLY A 13 43.62 -25.93 7.33
C GLY A 13 43.06 -27.21 6.73
N ARG A 14 42.22 -27.92 7.49
CA ARG A 14 41.39 -29.00 6.97
C ARG A 14 40.18 -28.37 6.29
N ILE A 15 40.17 -28.43 4.96
CA ILE A 15 39.02 -28.09 4.12
C ILE A 15 37.96 -29.18 4.33
N ILE A 16 36.96 -28.88 5.15
CA ILE A 16 35.76 -29.73 5.28
C ILE A 16 34.83 -29.34 4.14
N CYS A 17 34.85 -30.17 3.09
CA CYS A 17 33.91 -30.11 1.99
C CYS A 17 32.51 -30.43 2.54
N ARG A 18 31.70 -29.39 2.78
CA ARG A 18 30.28 -29.56 3.12
C ARG A 18 29.55 -30.06 1.88
N GLN A 19 29.08 -31.30 1.97
CA GLN A 19 28.15 -31.94 1.04
C GLN A 19 27.07 -30.96 0.59
N LEU A 20 27.04 -30.66 -0.72
CA LEU A 20 25.95 -29.94 -1.35
C LEU A 20 24.74 -30.87 -1.39
N SER A 21 23.81 -30.71 -0.45
CA SER A 21 22.51 -31.38 -0.51
C SER A 21 21.74 -30.79 -1.70
N VAL A 22 21.70 -31.55 -2.79
CA VAL A 22 20.89 -31.29 -3.97
C VAL A 22 19.44 -31.11 -3.54
N PHE A 23 18.92 -29.89 -3.71
CA PHE A 23 17.51 -29.56 -3.56
C PHE A 23 16.71 -30.44 -4.51
N ARG A 24 16.00 -31.44 -3.97
CA ARG A 24 14.93 -32.13 -4.71
C ARG A 24 13.72 -31.19 -4.75
N PRO A 25 13.18 -30.81 -5.93
CA PRO A 25 11.90 -30.14 -5.98
C PRO A 25 10.83 -31.13 -5.52
N ARG A 26 10.25 -30.87 -4.35
CA ARG A 26 9.03 -31.53 -3.90
C ARG A 26 7.90 -30.99 -4.77
N LEU A 27 7.55 -31.73 -5.82
CA LEU A 27 6.27 -31.57 -6.49
C LEU A 27 5.18 -31.70 -5.42
N SER A 28 4.63 -30.57 -5.00
CA SER A 28 3.42 -30.55 -4.20
C SER A 28 2.30 -31.08 -5.08
N ASP A 29 1.80 -32.27 -4.74
CA ASP A 29 0.46 -32.70 -5.12
C ASP A 29 -0.51 -31.55 -4.82
N GLN A 30 -1.06 -30.96 -5.87
CA GLN A 30 -2.21 -30.07 -5.75
C GLN A 30 -3.40 -30.93 -5.37
N LYS A 31 -3.54 -31.21 -4.07
CA LYS A 31 -4.81 -31.62 -3.51
C LYS A 31 -5.77 -30.46 -3.73
N LEU A 32 -6.74 -30.68 -4.63
CA LEU A 32 -7.95 -29.87 -4.77
C LEU A 32 -8.53 -29.62 -3.37
N ASN A 33 -8.29 -28.41 -2.85
CA ASN A 33 -8.98 -27.90 -1.69
C ASN A 33 -10.37 -27.45 -2.17
N THR A 34 -11.29 -28.41 -2.24
CA THR A 34 -12.72 -28.13 -2.04
C THR A 34 -12.89 -27.67 -0.60
N ASN A 35 -12.56 -26.39 -0.35
CA ASN A 35 -12.91 -25.75 0.91
C ASN A 35 -14.38 -25.38 0.85
N GLY A 36 -15.15 -26.19 1.56
CA GLY A 36 -16.53 -26.02 2.01
C GLY A 36 -17.20 -24.74 1.60
N GLN A 37 -18.15 -24.88 0.67
CA GLN A 37 -19.38 -24.12 0.73
C GLN A 37 -20.01 -24.38 2.10
N THR A 38 -19.78 -23.48 3.06
CA THR A 38 -20.74 -23.28 4.15
C THR A 38 -21.91 -22.52 3.56
N GLU A 39 -22.80 -23.25 2.89
CA GLU A 39 -24.18 -22.80 2.71
C GLU A 39 -24.86 -22.83 4.08
N THR A 40 -24.67 -21.75 4.85
CA THR A 40 -25.59 -21.42 5.92
C THR A 40 -26.41 -20.24 5.45
N ASN A 41 -27.60 -20.57 4.95
CA ASN A 41 -28.69 -19.64 4.71
C ASN A 41 -29.14 -19.09 6.08
N SER A 42 -28.42 -18.09 6.58
CA SER A 42 -28.62 -17.49 7.90
C SER A 42 -28.37 -15.99 7.79
N LYS A 43 -29.44 -15.21 7.60
CA LYS A 43 -29.53 -13.74 7.81
C LYS A 43 -28.18 -13.02 7.78
N ASP A 44 -27.65 -12.82 6.58
CA ASP A 44 -26.61 -11.85 6.17
C ASP A 44 -25.81 -11.16 7.30
N VAL A 45 -25.04 -11.93 8.10
CA VAL A 45 -24.23 -11.36 9.16
C VAL A 45 -22.96 -10.78 8.53
N PHE A 46 -22.89 -9.45 8.45
CA PHE A 46 -21.73 -8.74 7.92
C PHE A 46 -20.44 -9.16 8.65
N THR A 47 -19.56 -9.93 7.98
CA THR A 47 -18.36 -10.50 8.61
C THR A 47 -17.15 -9.55 8.56
N TRP A 48 -16.07 -9.86 9.29
CA TRP A 48 -14.83 -9.07 9.22
C TRP A 48 -14.12 -9.21 7.88
N THR A 49 -14.23 -10.36 7.22
CA THR A 49 -13.68 -10.59 5.88
C THR A 49 -14.37 -9.69 4.86
N ASP A 50 -15.70 -9.58 4.93
CA ASP A 50 -16.47 -8.71 4.02
C ASP A 50 -16.10 -7.25 4.21
N PHE A 51 -15.97 -6.80 5.47
CA PHE A 51 -15.51 -5.44 5.79
C PHE A 51 -14.17 -5.09 5.13
N PHE A 52 -13.17 -5.97 5.25
CA PHE A 52 -11.85 -5.73 4.66
C PHE A 52 -11.88 -5.77 3.12
N GLN A 53 -12.74 -6.59 2.52
CA GLN A 53 -12.96 -6.59 1.07
C GLN A 53 -13.60 -5.28 0.60
N LEU A 54 -14.63 -4.79 1.29
CA LEU A 54 -15.28 -3.51 1.00
C LEU A 54 -14.29 -2.35 1.13
N ARG A 55 -13.45 -2.33 2.16
CA ARG A 55 -12.40 -1.31 2.36
C ARG A 55 -11.37 -1.32 1.24
N LYS A 56 -10.92 -2.49 0.78
CA LYS A 56 -10.06 -2.64 -0.41
C LYS A 56 -10.76 -2.11 -1.66
N HIS A 57 -12.05 -2.41 -1.80
CA HIS A 57 -12.85 -1.96 -2.93
C HIS A 57 -13.01 -0.43 -2.96
N GLU A 58 -13.29 0.20 -1.82
CA GLU A 58 -13.42 1.66 -1.70
C GLU A 58 -12.15 2.36 -2.22
N ARG A 59 -10.97 1.89 -1.81
CA ARG A 59 -9.69 2.46 -2.27
C ARG A 59 -9.45 2.29 -3.77
N ARG A 60 -9.80 1.13 -4.33
CA ARG A 60 -9.68 0.88 -5.77
C ARG A 60 -10.61 1.77 -6.57
N ILE A 61 -11.85 1.99 -6.11
CA ILE A 61 -12.77 2.95 -6.73
C ILE A 61 -12.17 4.36 -6.64
N ASN A 62 -11.70 4.78 -5.47
CA ASN A 62 -11.19 6.14 -5.30
C ASN A 62 -9.95 6.41 -6.17
N LEU A 63 -9.04 5.44 -6.28
CA LEU A 63 -7.89 5.54 -7.19
C LEU A 63 -8.34 5.52 -8.66
N GLY A 64 -9.24 4.60 -9.01
CA GLY A 64 -9.78 4.49 -10.36
C GLY A 64 -10.51 5.76 -10.80
N SER A 65 -11.31 6.36 -9.91
CA SER A 65 -12.03 7.60 -10.20
C SER A 65 -11.09 8.78 -10.36
N SER A 66 -9.98 8.86 -9.61
CA SER A 66 -8.92 9.85 -9.87
C SER A 66 -8.31 9.73 -11.26
N VAL A 67 -7.98 8.53 -11.70
CA VAL A 67 -7.44 8.33 -13.05
C VAL A 67 -8.48 8.68 -14.12
N VAL A 68 -9.73 8.24 -13.96
CA VAL A 68 -10.80 8.53 -14.91
C VAL A 68 -11.10 10.02 -14.98
N THR A 69 -11.24 10.71 -13.85
CA THR A 69 -11.52 12.15 -13.83
C THR A 69 -10.36 12.96 -14.41
N ALA A 70 -9.10 12.57 -14.15
CA ALA A 70 -7.94 13.19 -14.79
C ALA A 70 -7.96 13.07 -16.31
N LEU A 71 -8.28 11.87 -16.82
CA LEU A 71 -8.42 11.66 -18.27
C LEU A 71 -9.58 12.49 -18.83
N LEU A 72 -10.73 12.54 -18.15
CA LEU A 72 -11.88 13.33 -18.59
C LEU A 72 -11.56 14.83 -18.64
N THR A 73 -10.92 15.39 -17.61
CA THR A 73 -10.57 16.82 -17.60
C THR A 73 -9.49 17.15 -18.62
N SER A 74 -8.47 16.29 -18.78
CA SER A 74 -7.46 16.47 -19.83
C SER A 74 -8.07 16.38 -21.23
N ASN A 75 -8.97 15.44 -21.49
CA ASN A 75 -9.66 15.34 -22.78
C ASN A 75 -10.55 16.57 -23.03
N ALA A 76 -11.27 17.06 -22.02
CA ALA A 76 -12.08 18.27 -22.14
C ALA A 76 -11.21 19.52 -22.39
N SER A 77 -10.08 19.65 -21.68
CA SER A 77 -9.12 20.72 -21.89
C SER A 77 -8.49 20.65 -23.27
N TRP A 78 -8.14 19.45 -23.76
CA TRP A 78 -7.62 19.25 -25.10
C TRP A 78 -8.64 19.63 -26.16
N ALA A 79 -9.90 19.20 -26.00
CA ALA A 79 -10.98 19.57 -26.91
C ALA A 79 -11.14 21.10 -26.98
N TYR A 80 -11.09 21.79 -25.84
CA TYR A 80 -11.14 23.25 -25.80
C TYR A 80 -9.91 23.90 -26.49
N LEU A 81 -8.69 23.46 -26.14
CA LEU A 81 -7.45 24.00 -26.70
C LEU A 81 -7.34 23.78 -28.21
N SER A 82 -7.88 22.68 -28.73
CA SER A 82 -7.87 22.39 -30.17
C SER A 82 -8.70 23.36 -31.02
N THR A 83 -9.62 24.10 -30.39
CA THR A 83 -10.43 25.13 -31.05
C THR A 83 -9.79 26.52 -31.02
N MET A 84 -8.72 26.69 -30.24
CA MET A 84 -8.01 27.98 -30.14
C MET A 84 -6.94 28.07 -31.21
N GLU A 85 -6.96 29.16 -31.97
CA GLU A 85 -5.88 29.49 -32.91
C GLU A 85 -4.69 30.02 -32.10
N ILE A 86 -3.57 29.30 -32.13
CA ILE A 86 -2.34 29.66 -31.43
C ILE A 86 -1.35 30.18 -32.46
N ASP A 87 -1.04 31.48 -32.43
CA ASP A 87 0.05 32.06 -33.23
C ASP A 87 1.40 31.77 -32.54
N PRO A 88 2.31 30.98 -33.15
CA PRO A 88 3.59 30.63 -32.56
C PRO A 88 4.55 31.82 -32.40
N MET A 89 4.29 32.95 -33.05
CA MET A 89 5.15 34.14 -32.98
C MET A 89 4.80 35.07 -31.81
N GLN A 90 3.64 34.86 -31.17
CA GLN A 90 3.19 35.70 -30.06
C GLN A 90 3.45 35.00 -28.72
N THR A 91 4.28 35.61 -27.87
CA THR A 91 4.50 35.09 -26.51
C THR A 91 3.26 35.31 -25.64
N ILE A 92 2.82 34.26 -24.94
CA ILE A 92 1.71 34.33 -23.99
C ILE A 92 2.32 34.49 -22.59
N MET A 93 2.07 35.63 -21.93
CA MET A 93 2.64 35.93 -20.60
C MET A 93 4.18 35.85 -20.57
N GLY A 94 4.85 36.17 -21.69
CA GLY A 94 6.31 36.09 -21.81
C GLY A 94 6.87 34.67 -21.98
N PHE A 95 6.01 33.65 -22.07
CA PHE A 95 6.38 32.26 -22.36
C PHE A 95 5.99 31.87 -23.79
N ASP A 96 6.68 30.86 -24.31
CA ASP A 96 6.34 30.19 -25.57
C ASP A 96 4.93 29.57 -25.45
N PRO A 97 4.02 29.80 -26.42
CA PRO A 97 2.71 29.16 -26.47
C PRO A 97 2.71 27.64 -26.20
N LEU A 98 3.70 26.89 -26.70
CA LEU A 98 3.78 25.44 -26.46
C LEU A 98 3.94 25.09 -24.98
N VAL A 99 4.71 25.91 -24.24
CA VAL A 99 4.91 25.73 -22.80
C VAL A 99 3.61 26.02 -22.05
N VAL A 100 2.90 27.09 -22.42
CA VAL A 100 1.64 27.46 -21.76
C VAL A 100 0.55 26.41 -22.00
N VAL A 101 0.43 25.90 -23.23
CA VAL A 101 -0.55 24.88 -23.61
C VAL A 101 -0.27 23.56 -22.90
N SER A 102 0.98 23.10 -22.90
CA SER A 102 1.36 21.86 -22.21
C SER A 102 1.20 21.99 -20.69
N ALA A 103 1.60 23.13 -20.10
CA ALA A 103 1.40 23.40 -18.68
C ALA A 103 -0.09 23.45 -18.32
N GLY A 104 -0.93 24.10 -19.14
CA GLY A 104 -2.38 24.14 -18.94
C GLY A 104 -3.03 22.75 -19.03
N LEU A 105 -2.60 21.93 -19.99
CA LEU A 105 -3.08 20.56 -20.14
C LEU A 105 -2.67 19.68 -18.94
N LEU A 106 -1.43 19.80 -18.48
CA LEU A 106 -0.96 19.10 -17.27
C LEU A 106 -1.69 19.58 -16.01
N ALA A 107 -1.91 20.89 -15.88
CA ALA A 107 -2.63 21.48 -14.75
C ALA A 107 -4.09 21.00 -14.70
N SER A 108 -4.78 20.95 -15.84
CA SER A 108 -6.16 20.45 -15.92
C SER A 108 -6.27 18.95 -15.58
N GLY A 109 -5.29 18.14 -15.99
CA GLY A 109 -5.21 16.72 -15.62
C GLY A 109 -4.94 16.51 -14.13
N ALA A 110 -3.98 17.24 -13.57
CA ALA A 110 -3.67 17.21 -12.14
C ALA A 110 -4.88 17.66 -11.28
N PHE A 111 -5.58 18.70 -11.73
CA PHE A 111 -6.80 19.17 -11.09
C PHE A 111 -7.90 18.10 -11.12
N GLY A 112 -8.12 17.45 -12.26
CA GLY A 112 -9.08 16.35 -12.37
C GLY A 112 -8.72 15.15 -11.48
N TYR A 113 -7.44 14.80 -11.40
CA TYR A 113 -6.95 13.73 -10.53
C TYR A 113 -7.28 13.98 -9.05
N LEU A 114 -7.12 15.23 -8.60
CA LEU A 114 -7.36 15.66 -7.23
C LEU A 114 -8.85 15.61 -6.85
N LEU A 115 -9.74 15.94 -7.79
CA LEU A 115 -11.19 15.87 -7.60
C LEU A 115 -11.76 14.44 -7.68
N GLY A 116 -11.00 13.49 -8.23
CA GLY A 116 -11.39 12.11 -8.39
C GLY A 116 -12.03 11.40 -7.19
N PRO A 117 -11.46 11.46 -5.97
CA PRO A 117 -11.98 10.71 -4.83
C PRO A 117 -13.35 11.22 -4.36
N ILE A 118 -13.71 12.47 -4.64
CA ILE A 118 -15.03 13.02 -4.32
C ILE A 118 -16.11 12.28 -5.12
N PHE A 119 -15.86 12.06 -6.41
CA PHE A 119 -16.74 11.26 -7.26
C PHE A 119 -16.68 9.77 -6.90
N GLY A 120 -15.48 9.24 -6.62
CA GLY A 120 -15.27 7.83 -6.25
C GLY A 120 -16.04 7.43 -4.98
N THR A 121 -15.95 8.24 -3.93
CA THR A 121 -16.68 7.98 -2.67
C THR A 121 -18.19 8.02 -2.86
N THR A 122 -18.69 8.91 -3.72
CA THR A 122 -20.12 8.99 -4.06
C THR A 122 -20.59 7.74 -4.78
N ILE A 123 -19.84 7.27 -5.78
CA ILE A 123 -20.12 6.03 -6.52
C ILE A 123 -20.09 4.81 -5.58
N PHE A 124 -19.09 4.72 -4.70
CA PHE A 124 -18.99 3.63 -3.73
C PHE A 124 -20.20 3.59 -2.79
N LYS A 125 -20.57 4.74 -2.20
CA LYS A 125 -21.74 4.86 -1.32
C LYS A 125 -23.02 4.48 -2.06
N MET A 126 -23.15 4.87 -3.32
CA MET A 126 -24.32 4.56 -4.14
C MET A 126 -24.42 3.06 -4.47
N ARG A 127 -23.30 2.40 -4.72
CA ARG A 127 -23.27 0.97 -5.06
C ARG A 127 -23.48 0.08 -3.82
N GLN A 128 -22.96 0.49 -2.67
CA GLN A 128 -22.98 -0.30 -1.43
C GLN A 128 -24.05 0.16 -0.43
N LYS A 129 -25.13 0.80 -0.90
CA LYS A 129 -26.17 1.39 -0.03
C LYS A 129 -26.71 0.42 1.03
N SER A 130 -26.91 -0.85 0.69
CA SER A 130 -27.46 -1.86 1.62
C SER A 130 -26.55 -2.10 2.83
N ASN A 131 -25.24 -2.23 2.61
CA ASN A 131 -24.29 -2.64 3.65
C ASN A 131 -23.55 -1.43 4.26
N LEU A 132 -23.90 -0.21 3.85
CA LEU A 132 -23.20 1.02 4.24
C LEU A 132 -23.30 1.30 5.74
N ALA A 133 -24.45 1.01 6.36
CA ALA A 133 -24.63 1.20 7.79
C ALA A 133 -23.69 0.30 8.61
N ASP A 134 -23.61 -0.98 8.26
CA ASP A 134 -22.77 -1.95 8.96
C ASP A 134 -21.29 -1.78 8.62
N TYR A 135 -20.96 -1.37 7.38
CA TYR A 135 -19.63 -0.94 7.01
C TYR A 135 -19.13 0.23 7.89
N ASN A 136 -19.97 1.24 8.11
CA ASN A 136 -19.62 2.38 8.95
C ASN A 136 -19.48 2.00 10.43
N LYS A 137 -20.34 1.12 10.96
CA LYS A 137 -20.20 0.60 12.33
C LYS A 137 -18.87 -0.13 12.51
N LYS A 138 -18.55 -1.07 11.61
CA LYS A 138 -17.28 -1.80 11.66
C LYS A 138 -16.06 -0.93 11.40
N THR A 139 -16.19 0.11 10.58
CA THR A 139 -15.13 1.10 10.40
C THR A 139 -14.79 1.78 11.73
N LYS A 140 -15.80 2.20 12.50
CA LYS A 140 -15.58 2.79 13.83
C LYS A 140 -14.95 1.80 14.81
N GLU A 141 -15.45 0.56 14.83
CA GLU A 141 -14.90 -0.52 15.68
C GLU A 141 -13.44 -0.83 15.31
N PHE A 142 -13.14 -0.95 14.03
CA PHE A 142 -11.78 -1.12 13.52
C PHE A 142 -10.86 0.02 13.96
N LEU A 143 -11.29 1.27 13.79
CA LEU A 143 -10.49 2.44 14.21
C LEU A 143 -10.27 2.46 15.72
N LYS A 144 -11.27 2.06 16.52
CA LYS A 144 -11.11 1.91 17.97
C LYS A 144 -10.01 0.89 18.28
N HIS A 145 -10.04 -0.29 17.66
CA HIS A 145 -8.99 -1.29 17.83
C HIS A 145 -7.62 -0.81 17.36
N VAL A 146 -7.53 -0.02 16.28
CA VAL A 146 -6.26 0.57 15.83
C VAL A 146 -5.74 1.56 16.87
N ILE A 147 -6.60 2.44 17.40
CA ILE A 147 -6.22 3.43 18.42
C ILE A 147 -5.74 2.77 19.71
N GLU A 148 -6.38 1.68 20.14
CA GLU A 148 -6.00 0.92 21.33
C GLU A 148 -4.67 0.18 21.15
N ASN A 149 -4.39 -0.32 19.94
CA ASN A 149 -3.24 -1.19 19.69
C ASN A 149 -2.05 -0.50 19.01
N ARG A 150 -2.18 0.73 18.52
CA ARG A 150 -1.08 1.48 17.91
C ARG A 150 0.05 1.73 18.90
N VAL A 151 1.27 1.89 18.38
CA VAL A 151 2.43 2.26 19.19
C VAL A 151 2.65 3.77 19.12
N ASP A 152 3.29 4.33 20.14
CA ASP A 152 3.68 5.74 20.15
C ASP A 152 4.81 6.01 19.15
N SER A 153 4.56 6.93 18.22
CA SER A 153 5.50 7.32 17.16
C SER A 153 6.70 8.11 17.69
N SER A 154 6.65 8.62 18.92
CA SER A 154 7.75 9.39 19.52
C SER A 154 9.03 8.55 19.70
N SER A 155 8.88 7.25 19.94
CA SER A 155 9.98 6.30 20.23
C SER A 155 10.61 5.68 18.97
N GLN A 156 10.44 6.31 17.82
CA GLN A 156 10.96 5.80 16.55
C GLN A 156 12.45 6.05 16.38
N SER A 157 13.17 5.10 15.77
CA SER A 157 14.56 5.27 15.38
C SER A 157 14.80 4.74 13.97
N PHE A 158 15.89 5.17 13.32
CA PHE A 158 16.23 4.69 11.96
C PHE A 158 16.36 3.16 11.90
N SER A 159 16.87 2.54 12.97
CA SER A 159 17.03 1.08 13.11
C SER A 159 15.74 0.35 13.52
N ASN A 160 14.72 1.09 13.99
CA ASN A 160 13.42 0.55 14.41
C ASN A 160 12.29 1.46 13.89
N PRO A 161 11.93 1.36 12.60
CA PRO A 161 10.86 2.17 12.03
C PRO A 161 9.50 1.78 12.63
N VAL A 162 8.63 2.78 12.77
CA VAL A 162 7.28 2.59 13.31
C VAL A 162 6.40 1.84 12.31
N PRO A 163 5.70 0.76 12.74
CA PRO A 163 4.69 0.13 11.90
C PRO A 163 3.56 1.12 11.60
N ASP A 164 2.78 0.88 10.54
CA ASP A 164 1.71 1.77 10.08
C ASP A 164 0.84 2.31 11.22
N TYR A 165 0.99 3.59 11.55
CA TYR A 165 0.37 4.22 12.71
C TYR A 165 -1.16 4.30 12.62
N TYR A 166 -1.71 4.40 11.41
CA TYR A 166 -3.15 4.58 11.17
C TYR A 166 -3.85 3.28 10.73
N GLY A 167 -3.11 2.19 10.55
CA GLY A 167 -3.64 0.95 10.00
C GLY A 167 -4.25 1.17 8.61
N GLU A 168 -3.68 2.08 7.83
CA GLU A 168 -4.09 2.31 6.46
C GLU A 168 -3.86 1.04 5.65
N LYS A 169 -2.67 0.45 5.64
CA LYS A 169 -2.34 -0.68 4.77
C LYS A 169 -3.06 -1.99 5.11
N ILE A 170 -3.78 -2.05 6.23
CA ILE A 170 -4.56 -3.21 6.66
C ILE A 170 -5.82 -3.36 5.80
N GLY A 171 -5.85 -4.43 5.00
CA GLY A 171 -6.96 -4.81 4.14
C GLY A 171 -7.29 -6.31 4.20
N SER A 172 -6.82 -7.04 5.20
CA SER A 172 -7.30 -8.39 5.51
C SER A 172 -7.12 -8.70 7.00
N VAL A 173 -7.81 -9.73 7.48
CA VAL A 173 -7.65 -10.22 8.88
C VAL A 173 -6.22 -10.72 9.13
N GLY A 174 -5.58 -11.32 8.12
CA GLY A 174 -4.19 -11.76 8.20
C GLY A 174 -3.22 -10.59 8.36
N GLU A 175 -3.39 -9.54 7.55
CA GLU A 175 -2.61 -8.30 7.64
C GLU A 175 -2.82 -7.60 9.00
N TYR A 176 -4.05 -7.62 9.54
CA TYR A 176 -4.32 -7.07 10.87
C TYR A 176 -3.54 -7.80 11.97
N ARG A 177 -3.53 -9.14 11.95
CA ARG A 177 -2.75 -9.93 12.91
C ARG A 177 -1.24 -9.72 12.76
N GLN A 178 -0.77 -9.53 11.53
CA GLN A 178 0.63 -9.19 11.27
C GLN A 178 0.97 -7.83 11.86
N TRP A 179 0.15 -6.82 11.60
CA TRP A 179 0.31 -5.48 12.15
C TRP A 179 0.37 -5.48 13.68
N LEU A 180 -0.48 -6.26 14.36
CA LEU A 180 -0.41 -6.42 15.82
C LEU A 180 0.95 -6.99 16.27
N ARG A 181 1.47 -8.01 15.58
CA ARG A 181 2.81 -8.56 15.87
C ARG A 181 3.90 -7.52 15.66
N ASP A 182 3.80 -6.72 14.61
CA ASP A 182 4.76 -5.65 14.32
C ASP A 182 4.74 -4.58 15.42
N CYS A 183 3.55 -4.19 15.91
CA CYS A 183 3.41 -3.30 17.06
C CYS A 183 4.04 -3.89 18.34
N HIS A 184 3.82 -5.17 18.63
CA HIS A 184 4.46 -5.82 19.79
C HIS A 184 5.98 -5.92 19.65
N ALA A 185 6.48 -6.24 18.46
CA ALA A 185 7.90 -6.29 18.17
C ALA A 185 8.55 -4.90 18.33
N PHE A 186 7.90 -3.85 17.84
CA PHE A 186 8.34 -2.47 18.02
C PHE A 186 8.39 -2.10 19.51
N ARG A 187 7.32 -2.36 20.29
CA ARG A 187 7.30 -2.07 21.74
C ARG A 187 8.41 -2.78 22.49
N ARG A 188 8.74 -4.02 22.10
CA ARG A 188 9.85 -4.77 22.71
C ARG A 188 11.18 -4.09 22.45
N LYS A 189 11.45 -3.71 21.19
CA LYS A 189 12.68 -3.01 20.80
C LYS A 189 12.78 -1.62 21.43
N ALA A 190 11.69 -0.86 21.46
CA ALA A 190 11.65 0.47 22.05
C ALA A 190 12.03 0.46 23.53
N ARG A 191 11.68 -0.59 24.28
CA ARG A 191 12.10 -0.76 25.68
C ARG A 191 13.55 -1.20 25.88
N GLU A 192 14.18 -1.78 24.86
CA GLU A 192 15.56 -2.26 24.96
C GLU A 192 16.57 -1.14 24.69
N PHE A 193 16.17 -0.11 23.95
CA PHE A 193 17.04 1.00 23.52
C PHE A 193 16.76 2.35 24.20
N LEU A 194 15.75 2.42 25.09
CA LEU A 194 15.45 3.58 25.95
C LEU A 194 15.77 3.24 27.41
#